data_AF-A0A4S9KD00-F1
#
_entry.id   AF-A0A4S9KD00-F1
#
_cell.length_a   1.000
_cell.length_b   1.000
_cell.length_c   1.000
_cell.angle_alpha   90.00
_cell.angle_beta   90.00
_cell.angle_gamma   90.00
#
_symmetry.space_group_name_H-M   'P 1'
#
loop_
_entity.id
_entity.type
_entity.pdbx_description
1 polymer ?
#
loop_
_entity_poly.entity_id
_entity_poly.type
_entity_poly.pdbx_seq_one_letter_code
_entity_poly.pdbx_strand_id
1 'polypeptide(L)'
;MRFRADIQNNHVFTKLTASLASLGPIAWVKLSDEDVRFTVIPDQGSSVWAVLMIDQIFETYSIQSAAENNTINLEVPLQNLHRALKSAQNASHASIRLTKKNNIPLLSLTITTSIFAGAPKAPVRNDPSDEHGYNPGFPSRDGFADQFPGDELDDPAVYDRPQRETTITQDIPIKVLSPAVVSGLREPRAKEPDVHIDLPPLMQLKSISDRFTKLAIASTKTPNGSTGFRGNTTRAPKLELSANMHGCLRLRLKTDAMDISSRWTGLNNPELDPSTVEGGEEGIAQHPSTRMRARGDPEGLSDEGWATVRLDGKDWGKVLGIGRVGGRVISCFCDENALILYVYLTNEADNAEQSVITYYVSSYSQ
;
A
#
# COMPACT_ATOMS: atom_id res chain seq x y z
N MET A 1 1.03 -11.20 -27.89
CA MET A 1 0.31 -10.30 -26.98
C MET A 1 0.99 -8.94 -26.94
N ARG A 2 0.22 -7.88 -26.70
CA ARG A 2 0.69 -6.50 -26.56
C ARG A 2 -0.05 -5.88 -25.39
N PHE A 3 0.66 -5.08 -24.61
CA PHE A 3 0.12 -4.29 -23.52
C PHE A 3 0.86 -2.97 -23.47
N ARG A 4 0.13 -1.87 -23.35
CA ARG A 4 0.64 -0.52 -23.09
C ARG A 4 -0.38 0.23 -22.27
N ALA A 5 0.06 0.93 -21.23
CA ALA A 5 -0.77 1.84 -20.47
C ALA A 5 0.04 3.04 -19.98
N ASP A 6 -0.60 4.20 -19.88
CA ASP A 6 -0.02 5.38 -19.25
C ASP A 6 -0.55 5.48 -17.82
N ILE A 7 0.34 5.75 -16.86
CA ILE A 7 0.03 5.74 -15.43
C ILE A 7 -0.56 7.09 -15.03
N GLN A 8 -1.80 7.07 -14.57
CA GLN A 8 -2.48 8.25 -14.03
C GLN A 8 -2.11 8.46 -12.57
N ASN A 9 -2.43 7.47 -11.73
CA ASN A 9 -2.32 7.57 -10.28
C ASN A 9 -1.08 6.82 -9.76
N ASN A 10 0.11 7.32 -10.12
CA ASN A 10 1.37 6.66 -9.71
C ASN A 10 1.50 6.57 -8.18
N HIS A 11 0.91 7.50 -7.44
CA HIS A 11 0.91 7.48 -5.98
C HIS A 11 0.16 6.27 -5.41
N VAL A 12 -1.06 6.02 -5.90
CA VAL A 12 -1.89 4.85 -5.54
C VAL A 12 -1.15 3.58 -5.93
N PHE A 13 -0.65 3.52 -7.16
CA PHE A 13 0.02 2.32 -7.67
C PHE A 13 1.32 1.99 -6.91
N THR A 14 2.12 3.01 -6.59
CA THR A 14 3.36 2.85 -5.80
C THR A 14 3.04 2.35 -4.37
N LYS A 15 2.01 2.90 -3.71
CA LYS A 15 1.62 2.51 -2.35
C LYS A 15 1.00 1.11 -2.32
N LEU A 16 0.17 0.78 -3.30
CA LEU A 16 -0.41 -0.55 -3.48
C LEU A 16 0.69 -1.60 -3.63
N THR A 17 1.59 -1.40 -4.60
CA THR A 17 2.70 -2.33 -4.85
C THR A 17 3.60 -2.46 -3.64
N ALA A 18 3.84 -1.39 -2.87
CA ALA A 18 4.57 -1.47 -1.60
C ALA A 18 3.86 -2.38 -0.58
N SER A 19 2.54 -2.25 -0.46
CA SER A 19 1.71 -3.05 0.45
C SER A 19 1.78 -4.53 0.07
N LEU A 20 1.54 -4.85 -1.21
CA LEU A 20 1.60 -6.22 -1.72
C LEU A 20 3.00 -6.82 -1.57
N ALA A 21 4.06 -6.04 -1.85
CA ALA A 21 5.44 -6.50 -1.79
C ALA A 21 5.89 -6.86 -0.36
N SER A 22 5.19 -6.36 0.66
CA SER A 22 5.45 -6.70 2.06
C SER A 22 4.92 -8.08 2.45
N LEU A 23 3.91 -8.58 1.74
CA LEU A 23 3.26 -9.87 1.97
C LEU A 23 3.99 -11.00 1.23
N GLY A 24 4.33 -10.77 -0.04
CA GLY A 24 5.04 -11.73 -0.89
C GLY A 24 5.95 -11.06 -1.92
N PRO A 25 6.99 -11.77 -2.39
CA PRO A 25 7.93 -11.22 -3.38
C PRO A 25 7.36 -11.14 -4.80
N ILE A 26 6.32 -11.91 -5.09
CA ILE A 26 5.75 -12.12 -6.41
C ILE A 26 4.23 -11.91 -6.35
N ALA A 27 3.68 -11.25 -7.37
CA ALA A 27 2.24 -11.22 -7.62
C ALA A 27 1.91 -11.90 -8.94
N TRP A 28 0.76 -12.56 -8.99
CA TRP A 28 0.08 -12.85 -10.24
C TRP A 28 -0.74 -11.64 -10.65
N VAL A 29 -0.51 -11.16 -11.86
CA VAL A 29 -1.18 -10.00 -12.43
C VAL A 29 -2.00 -10.45 -13.62
N LYS A 30 -3.32 -10.26 -13.56
CA LYS A 30 -4.22 -10.48 -14.69
C LYS A 30 -4.60 -9.11 -15.26
N LEU A 31 -4.28 -8.92 -16.53
CA LEU A 31 -4.70 -7.76 -17.32
C LEU A 31 -5.86 -8.20 -18.22
N SER A 32 -6.96 -7.44 -18.21
CA SER A 32 -8.15 -7.67 -19.05
C SER A 32 -8.69 -6.36 -19.63
N ASP A 33 -9.77 -6.40 -20.40
CA ASP A 33 -10.42 -5.18 -20.91
C ASP A 33 -11.24 -4.44 -19.83
N GLU A 34 -11.58 -5.11 -18.73
CA GLU A 34 -12.47 -4.57 -17.68
C GLU A 34 -11.69 -4.14 -16.43
N ASP A 35 -10.78 -5.00 -15.98
CA ASP A 35 -10.07 -4.82 -14.73
C ASP A 35 -8.60 -5.28 -14.78
N VAL A 36 -7.86 -4.84 -13.77
CA VAL A 36 -6.52 -5.29 -13.46
C VAL A 36 -6.54 -5.97 -12.10
N ARG A 37 -6.14 -7.24 -12.05
CA ARG A 37 -6.15 -8.02 -10.82
C ARG A 37 -4.74 -8.32 -10.32
N PHE A 38 -4.50 -8.14 -9.03
CA PHE A 38 -3.27 -8.56 -8.37
C PHE A 38 -3.59 -9.62 -7.32
N THR A 39 -2.94 -10.77 -7.42
CA THR A 39 -3.08 -11.85 -6.45
C THR A 39 -1.73 -12.17 -5.84
N VAL A 40 -1.67 -12.18 -4.50
CA VAL A 40 -0.49 -12.58 -3.74
C VAL A 40 -0.89 -13.69 -2.78
N ILE A 41 -0.32 -14.88 -2.98
CA ILE A 41 -0.51 -16.03 -2.09
C ILE A 41 0.87 -16.43 -1.58
N PRO A 42 1.26 -15.97 -0.38
CA PRO A 42 2.54 -16.38 0.21
C PRO A 42 2.42 -17.82 0.76
N ASP A 43 3.57 -18.49 0.94
CA ASP A 43 3.62 -19.81 1.57
C ASP A 43 3.14 -19.80 3.03
N GLN A 44 3.28 -18.65 3.69
CA GLN A 44 2.89 -18.39 5.08
C GLN A 44 2.40 -16.95 5.22
N GLY A 45 1.31 -16.75 5.97
CA GLY A 45 0.72 -15.44 6.24
C GLY A 45 -0.51 -15.14 5.38
N SER A 46 -0.85 -13.86 5.29
CA SER A 46 -2.08 -13.40 4.65
C SER A 46 -1.98 -13.37 3.13
N SER A 47 -3.04 -13.83 2.45
CA SER A 47 -3.19 -13.72 1.00
C SER A 47 -4.02 -12.51 0.60
N VAL A 48 -3.80 -12.01 -0.62
CA VAL A 48 -4.51 -10.85 -1.17
C VAL A 48 -5.07 -11.15 -2.54
N TRP A 49 -6.30 -10.67 -2.76
CA TRP A 49 -6.98 -10.63 -4.04
C TRP A 49 -7.44 -9.19 -4.30
N ALA A 50 -6.74 -8.49 -5.18
CA ALA A 50 -7.08 -7.12 -5.58
C ALA A 50 -7.75 -7.13 -6.96
N VAL A 51 -8.89 -6.46 -7.07
CA VAL A 51 -9.57 -6.17 -8.34
C VAL A 51 -9.65 -4.66 -8.46
N LEU A 52 -8.95 -4.11 -9.45
CA LEU A 52 -8.79 -2.69 -9.63
C LEU A 52 -9.36 -2.29 -10.98
N MET A 53 -10.15 -1.24 -10.97
CA MET A 53 -10.59 -0.60 -12.19
C MET A 53 -9.42 0.05 -12.89
N ILE A 54 -9.48 0.05 -14.23
CA ILE A 54 -8.37 0.52 -15.05
C ILE A 54 -8.08 2.00 -14.76
N ASP A 55 -9.12 2.83 -14.67
CA ASP A 55 -9.07 4.26 -14.35
C ASP A 55 -8.44 4.57 -12.98
N GLN A 56 -8.50 3.63 -12.04
CA GLN A 56 -7.87 3.79 -10.73
C GLN A 56 -6.35 3.90 -10.83
N ILE A 57 -5.72 3.31 -11.86
CA ILE A 57 -4.26 3.28 -12.05
C ILE A 57 -3.82 3.94 -13.35
N PHE A 58 -4.54 3.73 -14.44
CA PHE A 58 -4.13 4.02 -15.81
C PHE A 58 -5.09 5.01 -16.49
N GLU A 59 -4.52 5.97 -17.20
CA GLU A 59 -5.28 6.93 -18.02
C GLU A 59 -5.56 6.34 -19.39
N THR A 60 -4.51 5.85 -20.06
CA THR A 60 -4.63 5.13 -21.32
C THR A 60 -4.37 3.65 -21.05
N TYR A 61 -5.13 2.79 -21.70
CA TYR A 61 -5.00 1.35 -21.54
C TYR A 61 -5.26 0.62 -22.86
N SER A 62 -4.28 -0.16 -23.31
CA SER A 62 -4.36 -0.93 -24.54
C SER A 62 -3.81 -2.33 -24.32
N ILE A 63 -4.65 -3.33 -24.58
CA ILE A 63 -4.33 -4.75 -24.44
C ILE A 63 -4.77 -5.52 -25.69
N GLN A 64 -3.91 -6.43 -26.15
CA GLN A 64 -4.20 -7.36 -27.23
C GLN A 64 -3.58 -8.72 -26.91
N SER A 65 -4.42 -9.74 -26.76
CA SER A 65 -4.05 -11.11 -26.47
C SER A 65 -4.79 -12.09 -27.37
N ALA A 66 -4.18 -13.25 -27.61
CA ALA A 66 -4.84 -14.35 -28.31
C ALA A 66 -5.53 -15.32 -27.33
N ALA A 67 -5.42 -15.08 -26.03
CA ALA A 67 -6.12 -15.86 -25.02
C ALA A 67 -7.60 -15.47 -24.95
N GLU A 68 -8.41 -16.34 -24.34
CA GLU A 68 -9.81 -16.06 -24.06
C GLU A 68 -9.98 -14.74 -23.30
N ASN A 69 -11.05 -14.02 -23.66
CA ASN A 69 -11.43 -12.72 -23.09
C ASN A 69 -10.32 -11.67 -23.12
N ASN A 70 -9.46 -11.70 -24.14
CA ASN A 70 -8.36 -10.74 -24.36
C ASN A 70 -7.42 -10.60 -23.14
N THR A 71 -7.25 -11.67 -22.36
CA THR A 71 -6.51 -11.61 -21.08
C THR A 71 -5.01 -11.83 -21.24
N ILE A 72 -4.21 -11.19 -20.39
CA ILE A 72 -2.78 -11.48 -20.24
C ILE A 72 -2.49 -11.76 -18.76
N ASN A 73 -1.94 -12.93 -18.47
CA ASN A 73 -1.56 -13.34 -17.12
C ASN A 73 -0.04 -13.30 -16.96
N LEU A 74 0.42 -12.63 -15.90
CA LEU A 74 1.84 -12.37 -15.64
C LEU A 74 2.22 -12.78 -14.22
N GLU A 75 3.44 -13.26 -14.05
CA GLU A 75 4.13 -13.35 -12.76
C GLU A 75 5.08 -12.15 -12.66
N VAL A 76 4.85 -11.26 -11.69
CA VAL A 76 5.55 -9.99 -11.57
C VAL A 76 6.30 -9.91 -10.24
N PRO A 77 7.63 -9.68 -10.25
CA PRO A 77 8.41 -9.41 -9.05
C PRO A 77 8.04 -8.05 -8.44
N LEU A 78 7.33 -8.06 -7.33
CA LEU A 78 6.73 -6.87 -6.73
C LEU A 78 7.78 -5.85 -6.24
N GLN A 79 8.92 -6.31 -5.73
CA GLN A 79 10.01 -5.43 -5.29
C GLN A 79 10.62 -4.61 -6.44
N ASN A 80 10.75 -5.22 -7.61
CA ASN A 80 11.27 -4.54 -8.80
C ASN A 80 10.24 -3.56 -9.36
N LEU A 81 8.96 -3.96 -9.42
CA LEU A 81 7.88 -3.08 -9.84
C LEU A 81 7.75 -1.87 -8.91
N HIS A 82 7.73 -2.09 -7.59
CA HIS A 82 7.65 -1.01 -6.61
C HIS A 82 8.82 -0.02 -6.73
N ARG A 83 10.05 -0.53 -6.89
CA ARG A 83 11.24 0.32 -7.09
C ARG A 83 11.11 1.18 -8.36
N ALA A 84 10.61 0.59 -9.45
CA ALA A 84 10.41 1.31 -10.70
C ALA A 84 9.34 2.40 -10.57
N LEU A 85 8.18 2.09 -9.97
CA LEU A 85 7.12 3.07 -9.72
C LEU A 85 7.56 4.20 -8.79
N LYS A 86 8.38 3.90 -7.78
CA LYS A 86 8.97 4.91 -6.89
C LYS A 86 9.84 5.91 -7.64
N SER A 87 10.56 5.48 -8.68
CA SER A 87 11.34 6.42 -9.51
C SER A 87 10.46 7.29 -10.42
N ALA A 88 9.20 6.92 -10.64
CA ALA A 88 8.23 7.71 -11.38
C ALA A 88 7.46 8.71 -10.51
N GLN A 89 7.76 8.83 -9.21
CA GLN A 89 6.94 9.60 -8.27
C GLN A 89 6.87 11.10 -8.59
N ASN A 90 7.93 11.66 -9.16
CA ASN A 90 8.01 13.06 -9.58
C ASN A 90 8.10 13.19 -11.12
N ALA A 91 7.66 12.15 -11.84
CA ALA A 91 7.68 12.15 -13.29
C ALA A 91 6.57 13.04 -13.85
N SER A 92 6.87 13.74 -14.95
CA SER A 92 5.84 14.43 -15.73
C SER A 92 4.99 13.45 -16.53
N HIS A 93 5.56 12.30 -16.93
CA HIS A 93 4.85 11.24 -17.61
C HIS A 93 5.46 9.88 -17.29
N ALA A 94 4.62 8.85 -17.14
CA ALA A 94 5.07 7.47 -16.93
C ALA A 94 4.20 6.50 -17.72
N SER A 95 4.81 5.62 -18.49
CA SER A 95 4.12 4.61 -19.29
C SER A 95 4.71 3.22 -19.08
N ILE A 96 3.85 2.21 -19.00
CA ILE A 96 4.22 0.82 -18.78
C ILE A 96 3.82 -0.03 -19.98
N ARG A 97 4.69 -0.95 -20.40
CA ARG A 97 4.48 -1.74 -21.61
C ARG A 97 5.08 -3.13 -21.48
N LEU A 98 4.45 -4.12 -22.12
CA LEU A 98 5.09 -5.41 -22.37
C LEU A 98 6.07 -5.31 -23.56
N THR A 99 7.33 -5.68 -23.32
CA THR A 99 8.37 -5.79 -24.34
C THR A 99 9.02 -7.18 -24.30
N LYS A 100 9.85 -7.47 -25.29
CA LYS A 100 10.62 -8.71 -25.37
C LYS A 100 12.03 -8.36 -25.82
N LYS A 101 13.03 -8.69 -25.00
CA LYS A 101 14.46 -8.46 -25.29
C LYS A 101 15.22 -9.77 -25.08
N ASN A 102 16.02 -10.19 -26.06
CA ASN A 102 16.78 -11.45 -26.01
C ASN A 102 15.92 -12.67 -25.61
N ASN A 103 14.71 -12.74 -26.16
CA ASN A 103 13.71 -13.77 -25.84
C ASN A 103 13.13 -13.73 -24.41
N ILE A 104 13.52 -12.77 -23.57
CA ILE A 104 12.99 -12.59 -22.21
C ILE A 104 11.82 -11.59 -22.28
N PRO A 105 10.62 -11.95 -21.76
CA PRO A 105 9.52 -11.01 -21.66
C PRO A 105 9.76 -10.03 -20.49
N LEU A 106 9.54 -8.76 -20.74
CA LEU A 106 9.82 -7.66 -19.83
C LEU A 106 8.58 -6.78 -19.67
N LEU A 107 8.38 -6.27 -18.46
CA LEU A 107 7.51 -5.14 -18.19
C LEU A 107 8.38 -3.90 -18.11
N SER A 108 8.34 -3.08 -19.15
CA SER A 108 9.19 -1.91 -19.33
C SER A 108 8.44 -0.65 -18.90
N LEU A 109 8.97 0.06 -17.91
CA LEU A 109 8.44 1.32 -17.42
C LEU A 109 9.30 2.46 -17.98
N THR A 110 8.72 3.32 -18.81
CA THR A 110 9.36 4.53 -19.34
C THR A 110 8.85 5.73 -18.56
N ILE A 111 9.80 6.49 -18.01
CA ILE A 111 9.55 7.60 -17.09
C ILE A 111 10.19 8.84 -17.70
N THR A 112 9.41 9.89 -17.89
CA THR A 112 9.89 11.19 -18.34
C THR A 112 9.78 12.17 -17.18
N THR A 113 10.89 12.83 -16.87
CA THR A 113 10.97 13.86 -15.81
C THR A 113 11.51 15.15 -16.42
N SER A 114 10.78 16.26 -16.25
CA SER A 114 11.28 17.60 -16.57
C SER A 114 12.22 18.09 -15.46
N ILE A 115 13.46 18.42 -15.81
CA ILE A 115 14.43 19.00 -14.87
C ILE A 115 14.41 20.52 -15.05
N PHE A 116 14.01 21.24 -14.00
CA PHE A 116 14.25 22.68 -13.93
C PHE A 116 15.72 22.91 -13.54
N ALA A 117 16.52 23.40 -14.50
CA ALA A 117 17.91 23.74 -14.27
C ALA A 117 18.02 25.04 -13.44
N GLY A 118 17.86 24.92 -12.12
CA GLY A 118 17.89 26.03 -11.18
C GLY A 118 18.20 25.59 -9.76
N ALA A 119 19.33 24.92 -9.52
CA ALA A 119 19.90 24.96 -8.18
C ALA A 119 20.28 26.43 -7.89
N PRO A 120 19.81 27.05 -6.79
CA PRO A 120 20.29 28.37 -6.42
C PRO A 120 21.81 28.26 -6.20
N LYS A 121 22.59 29.04 -6.97
CA LYS A 121 23.99 29.29 -6.61
C LYS A 121 23.97 29.79 -5.17
N ALA A 122 24.74 29.14 -4.30
CA ALA A 122 24.92 29.63 -2.93
C ALA A 122 25.32 31.12 -3.02
N PRO A 123 24.66 32.02 -2.26
CA PRO A 123 25.05 33.42 -2.30
C PRO A 123 26.50 33.52 -1.84
N VAL A 124 27.34 34.12 -2.69
CA VAL A 124 28.66 34.59 -2.29
C VAL A 124 28.41 35.59 -1.18
N ARG A 125 28.74 35.22 0.06
CA ARG A 125 28.74 36.15 1.18
C ARG A 125 29.85 37.16 0.94
N ASN A 126 29.49 38.37 0.52
CA ASN A 126 30.36 39.52 0.72
C ASN A 126 30.29 39.84 2.22
N ASP A 127 31.35 39.48 2.94
CA ASP A 127 31.55 39.95 4.30
C ASP A 127 31.70 41.48 4.28
N PRO A 128 30.93 42.23 5.10
CA PRO A 128 31.24 43.63 5.35
C PRO A 128 32.51 43.71 6.19
N SER A 129 33.51 44.45 5.71
CA SER A 129 34.74 44.73 6.45
C SER A 129 34.43 45.55 7.70
N ASP A 130 34.50 44.92 8.87
CA ASP A 130 34.50 45.61 10.15
C ASP A 130 35.72 46.53 10.28
N GLU A 131 35.39 47.78 10.59
CA GLU A 131 36.27 48.92 10.79
C GLU A 131 36.93 48.83 12.18
N HIS A 132 38.11 48.20 12.28
CA HIS A 132 39.12 48.56 13.29
C HIS A 132 40.53 48.08 12.90
N GLY A 133 41.26 48.98 12.24
CA GLY A 133 42.63 49.39 12.60
C GLY A 133 43.78 48.38 12.48
N TYR A 134 44.44 48.34 11.32
CA TYR A 134 45.89 48.56 11.21
C TYR A 134 46.30 48.69 9.73
N ASN A 135 46.86 49.84 9.35
CA ASN A 135 47.40 50.08 8.01
C ASN A 135 48.90 50.40 8.15
N PRO A 136 49.82 49.59 7.61
CA PRO A 136 51.15 50.04 7.24
C PRO A 136 51.21 50.25 5.72
N GLY A 137 51.47 51.50 5.36
CA GLY A 137 51.18 52.05 4.03
C GLY A 137 52.09 51.62 2.90
N PHE A 138 51.61 51.89 1.67
CA PHE A 138 52.37 52.39 0.52
C PHE A 138 51.41 53.19 -0.39
N PRO A 139 51.90 54.19 -1.15
CA PRO A 139 51.11 55.37 -1.50
C PRO A 139 50.23 55.22 -2.74
N SER A 140 49.20 56.08 -2.78
CA SER A 140 48.25 56.32 -3.86
C SER A 140 48.92 56.60 -5.20
N ARG A 141 48.37 56.02 -6.28
CA ARG A 141 48.52 56.55 -7.63
C ARG A 141 47.14 56.64 -8.29
N ASP A 142 46.63 57.87 -8.25
CA ASP A 142 45.89 58.56 -9.29
C ASP A 142 44.79 57.81 -10.05
N GLY A 143 43.57 58.26 -9.79
CA GLY A 143 42.43 58.01 -10.64
C GLY A 143 42.66 58.57 -12.04
N PHE A 144 42.47 57.70 -13.02
CA PHE A 144 41.92 58.08 -14.31
C PHE A 144 40.61 57.33 -14.46
N ALA A 145 39.53 58.08 -14.32
CA ALA A 145 38.21 57.68 -14.75
C ALA A 145 38.25 57.46 -16.26
N ASP A 146 37.85 56.28 -16.71
CA ASP A 146 37.24 56.12 -18.02
C ASP A 146 36.04 55.19 -17.86
N GLN A 147 34.89 55.85 -17.70
CA GLN A 147 33.69 55.64 -18.50
C GLN A 147 33.59 54.27 -19.22
N PHE A 148 33.01 53.28 -18.53
CA PHE A 148 32.21 52.27 -19.21
C PHE A 148 30.75 52.51 -18.80
N PRO A 149 29.86 52.88 -19.73
CA PRO A 149 28.43 52.79 -19.47
C PRO A 149 28.14 51.32 -19.16
N GLY A 150 27.53 51.07 -18.00
CA GLY A 150 26.86 49.82 -17.71
C GLY A 150 25.74 49.67 -18.72
N ASP A 151 26.04 49.04 -19.85
CA ASP A 151 25.06 48.47 -20.75
C ASP A 151 24.53 47.22 -20.02
N GLU A 152 23.60 47.44 -19.08
CA GLU A 152 22.58 46.47 -18.73
C GLU A 152 21.75 46.23 -20.00
N LEU A 153 22.34 45.51 -20.95
CA LEU A 153 21.59 44.80 -21.94
C LEU A 153 20.76 43.79 -21.16
N ASP A 154 19.46 44.08 -21.07
CA ASP A 154 18.39 43.09 -21.03
C ASP A 154 18.71 42.03 -22.10
N ASP A 155 19.50 41.02 -21.73
CA ASP A 155 19.74 39.84 -22.54
C ASP A 155 18.47 38.97 -22.43
N PRO A 156 17.63 38.89 -23.48
CA PRO A 156 16.40 38.11 -23.43
C PRO A 156 16.67 36.62 -23.25
N ALA A 157 17.93 36.18 -23.37
CA ALA A 157 18.33 34.77 -23.24
C ALA A 157 18.31 34.23 -21.80
N VAL A 158 18.07 35.04 -20.77
CA VAL A 158 17.97 34.54 -19.38
C VAL A 158 16.65 33.78 -19.12
N TYR A 159 15.62 34.01 -19.95
CA TYR A 159 14.30 33.35 -19.81
C TYR A 159 14.17 32.03 -20.57
N ASP A 160 15.15 31.65 -21.40
CA ASP A 160 15.10 30.40 -22.17
C ASP A 160 16.17 29.41 -21.69
N ARG A 161 16.17 29.10 -20.39
CA ARG A 161 16.90 27.92 -19.91
C ARG A 161 16.16 26.70 -20.45
N PRO A 162 16.78 25.88 -21.32
CA PRO A 162 16.11 24.74 -21.91
C PRO A 162 15.63 23.82 -20.80
N GLN A 163 14.32 23.60 -20.75
CA GLN A 163 13.68 22.63 -19.87
C GLN A 163 14.17 21.25 -20.31
N ARG A 164 15.17 20.72 -19.62
CA ARG A 164 15.78 19.44 -20.00
C ARG A 164 14.89 18.32 -19.51
N GLU A 165 14.27 17.61 -20.44
CA GLU A 165 13.58 16.36 -20.15
C GLU A 165 14.58 15.21 -20.12
N THR A 166 14.49 14.39 -19.07
CA THR A 166 15.22 13.13 -18.97
C THR A 166 14.23 11.99 -19.06
N THR A 167 14.52 11.02 -19.94
CA THR A 167 13.73 9.80 -20.06
C THR A 167 14.52 8.62 -19.54
N ILE A 168 13.92 7.86 -18.61
CA ILE A 168 14.49 6.68 -17.97
C ILE A 168 13.60 5.48 -18.31
N THR A 169 14.19 4.40 -18.81
CA THR A 169 13.48 3.14 -19.01
C THR A 169 13.99 2.09 -18.03
N GLN A 170 13.07 1.47 -17.29
CA GLN A 170 13.35 0.37 -16.37
C GLN A 170 12.68 -0.91 -16.84
N ASP A 171 13.49 -1.90 -17.16
CA ASP A 171 13.03 -3.22 -17.62
C ASP A 171 12.92 -4.18 -16.44
N ILE A 172 11.71 -4.68 -16.18
CA ILE A 172 11.43 -5.66 -15.15
C ILE A 172 11.20 -7.02 -15.81
N PRO A 173 12.06 -8.03 -15.57
CA PRO A 173 11.79 -9.39 -16.01
C PRO A 173 10.52 -9.94 -15.38
N ILE A 174 9.64 -10.48 -16.22
CA ILE A 174 8.38 -11.11 -15.80
C ILE A 174 8.28 -12.52 -16.38
N LYS A 175 7.31 -13.32 -15.91
CA LYS A 175 6.92 -14.55 -16.62
C LYS A 175 5.51 -14.38 -17.16
N VAL A 176 5.28 -14.93 -18.34
CA VAL A 176 3.95 -14.96 -18.95
C VAL A 176 3.36 -16.31 -18.63
N LEU A 177 2.17 -16.32 -18.04
CA LEU A 177 1.49 -17.53 -17.59
C LEU A 177 0.48 -17.99 -18.63
N SER A 178 0.42 -19.29 -18.87
CA SER A 178 -0.61 -19.88 -19.74
C SER A 178 -1.96 -19.94 -19.01
N PRO A 179 -3.09 -19.95 -19.75
CA PRO A 179 -4.42 -20.10 -19.15
C PRO A 179 -4.56 -21.34 -18.26
N ALA A 180 -3.88 -22.44 -18.61
CA ALA A 180 -3.90 -23.66 -17.83
C ALA A 180 -3.31 -23.48 -16.41
N VAL A 181 -2.20 -22.73 -16.29
CA VAL A 181 -1.55 -22.48 -14.99
C VAL A 181 -2.44 -21.63 -14.08
N VAL A 182 -3.15 -20.65 -14.65
CA VAL A 182 -4.03 -19.76 -13.87
C VAL A 182 -5.43 -20.31 -13.63
N SER A 183 -5.83 -21.40 -14.29
CA SER A 183 -7.18 -21.98 -14.15
C SER A 183 -7.51 -22.45 -12.72
N GLY A 184 -6.48 -22.81 -11.95
CA GLY A 184 -6.59 -23.18 -10.54
C GLY A 184 -6.54 -21.99 -9.58
N LEU A 185 -6.15 -20.80 -10.06
CA LEU A 185 -6.10 -19.59 -9.24
C LEU A 185 -7.50 -18.99 -9.15
N ARG A 186 -8.15 -19.23 -8.02
CA ARG A 186 -9.47 -18.67 -7.70
C ARG A 186 -9.43 -17.92 -6.39
N GLU A 187 -10.32 -16.96 -6.27
CA GLU A 187 -10.52 -16.26 -5.01
C GLU A 187 -10.90 -17.26 -3.91
N PRO A 188 -10.27 -17.19 -2.72
CA PRO A 188 -10.60 -18.05 -1.61
C PRO A 188 -12.07 -17.93 -1.21
N ARG A 189 -12.76 -19.06 -1.05
CA ARG A 189 -14.11 -19.06 -0.48
C ARG A 189 -14.01 -18.93 1.04
N ALA A 190 -14.60 -17.87 1.59
CA ALA A 190 -14.73 -17.67 3.02
C ALA A 190 -16.06 -18.25 3.54
N LYS A 191 -16.12 -18.50 4.85
CA LYS A 191 -17.39 -18.76 5.56
C LYS A 191 -18.18 -17.45 5.66
N GLU A 192 -19.47 -17.57 5.94
CA GLU A 192 -20.28 -16.41 6.32
C GLU A 192 -19.69 -15.73 7.56
N PRO A 193 -19.61 -14.39 7.58
CA PRO A 193 -19.03 -13.67 8.70
C PRO A 193 -20.00 -13.55 9.86
N ASP A 194 -19.51 -13.82 11.07
CA ASP A 194 -20.22 -13.62 12.32
C ASP A 194 -20.35 -12.14 12.67
N VAL A 195 -19.35 -11.32 12.32
CA VAL A 195 -19.36 -9.87 12.55
C VAL A 195 -18.76 -9.16 11.35
N HIS A 196 -19.36 -8.05 10.93
CA HIS A 196 -18.80 -7.15 9.93
C HIS A 196 -18.84 -5.71 10.45
N ILE A 197 -17.72 -5.00 10.36
CA ILE A 197 -17.54 -3.69 10.98
C ILE A 197 -16.62 -2.80 10.13
N ASP A 198 -16.93 -1.51 10.06
CA ASP A 198 -16.04 -0.50 9.51
C ASP A 198 -14.84 -0.30 10.44
N LEU A 199 -13.63 -0.46 9.92
CA LEU A 199 -12.43 -0.26 10.72
C LEU A 199 -12.13 1.23 10.93
N PRO A 200 -11.53 1.58 12.08
CA PRO A 200 -10.93 2.90 12.26
C PRO A 200 -9.76 3.10 11.27
N PRO A 201 -9.22 4.33 11.13
CA PRO A 201 -8.11 4.60 10.22
C PRO A 201 -6.96 3.59 10.39
N LEU A 202 -6.67 2.84 9.33
CA LEU A 202 -5.75 1.70 9.41
C LEU A 202 -4.35 2.09 9.90
N MET A 203 -3.89 3.31 9.64
CA MET A 203 -2.58 3.79 10.13
C MET A 203 -2.56 3.98 11.66
N GLN A 204 -3.69 4.36 12.26
CA GLN A 204 -3.83 4.42 13.72
C GLN A 204 -3.83 3.00 14.30
N LEU A 205 -4.65 2.11 13.74
CA LEU A 205 -4.73 0.71 14.14
C LEU A 205 -3.37 0.02 14.00
N LYS A 206 -2.63 0.31 12.92
CA LYS A 206 -1.27 -0.17 12.68
C LYS A 206 -0.30 0.30 13.74
N SER A 207 -0.33 1.59 14.07
CA SER A 207 0.57 2.16 15.06
C SER A 207 0.41 1.49 16.44
N ILE A 208 -0.83 1.16 16.83
CA ILE A 208 -1.12 0.44 18.08
C ILE A 208 -0.69 -1.04 17.95
N SER A 209 -1.04 -1.71 16.85
CA SER A 209 -0.70 -3.10 16.58
C SER A 209 0.81 -3.35 16.56
N ASP A 210 1.59 -2.47 15.93
CA ASP A 210 3.04 -2.55 15.89
C ASP A 210 3.65 -2.39 17.30
N ARG A 211 3.06 -1.55 18.17
CA ARG A 211 3.50 -1.41 19.57
C ARG A 211 3.21 -2.69 20.37
N PHE A 212 2.01 -3.25 20.24
CA PHE A 212 1.64 -4.50 20.91
C PHE A 212 2.54 -5.64 20.45
N THR A 213 2.83 -5.72 19.15
CA THR A 213 3.76 -6.69 18.56
C THR A 213 5.16 -6.57 19.17
N LYS A 214 5.68 -5.35 19.33
CA LYS A 214 6.98 -5.11 19.99
C LYS A 214 6.99 -5.54 21.45
N LEU A 215 5.92 -5.22 22.19
CA LEU A 215 5.77 -5.64 23.60
C LEU A 215 5.72 -7.17 23.72
N ALA A 216 4.96 -7.84 22.85
CA ALA A 216 4.88 -9.29 22.80
C ALA A 216 6.27 -9.92 22.59
N ILE A 217 7.03 -9.43 21.60
CA ILE A 217 8.40 -9.90 21.32
C ILE A 217 9.32 -9.65 22.52
N ALA A 218 9.25 -8.48 23.16
CA ALA A 218 10.09 -8.15 24.31
C ALA A 218 9.81 -9.09 25.51
N SER A 219 8.54 -9.41 25.77
CA SER A 219 8.14 -10.28 26.88
C SER A 219 8.63 -11.74 26.73
N THR A 220 8.88 -12.19 25.50
CA THR A 220 9.41 -13.54 25.23
C THR A 220 10.93 -13.67 25.37
N LYS A 221 11.67 -12.56 25.56
CA LYS A 221 13.12 -12.58 25.74
C LYS A 221 13.44 -12.75 27.23
N THR A 222 13.88 -13.94 27.64
CA THR A 222 14.36 -14.19 29.01
C THR A 222 15.64 -13.41 29.33
N PRO A 223 15.81 -12.89 30.57
CA PRO A 223 16.94 -12.00 30.93
C PRO A 223 18.32 -12.64 30.93
N ASN A 224 18.42 -13.98 31.10
CA ASN A 224 19.70 -14.68 31.16
C ASN A 224 20.00 -15.36 29.83
N GLY A 225 20.93 -14.75 29.08
CA GLY A 225 21.42 -15.26 27.81
C GLY A 225 21.95 -16.70 27.92
N SER A 226 21.22 -17.63 27.32
CA SER A 226 21.81 -18.79 26.70
C SER A 226 21.30 -18.85 25.26
N THR A 227 22.15 -18.42 24.32
CA THR A 227 22.01 -18.76 22.90
C THR A 227 22.40 -20.23 22.74
N GLY A 228 21.61 -21.12 23.35
CA GLY A 228 21.68 -22.55 23.13
C GLY A 228 20.90 -22.88 21.86
N PHE A 229 21.47 -23.76 21.03
CA PHE A 229 20.91 -24.37 19.82
C PHE A 229 19.54 -25.06 20.03
N ARG A 230 18.50 -24.30 20.39
CA ARG A 230 17.11 -24.73 20.30
C ARG A 230 16.49 -24.05 19.08
N GLY A 231 15.92 -24.86 18.19
CA GLY A 231 15.47 -24.47 16.87
C GLY A 231 14.66 -23.17 16.84
N ASN A 232 14.80 -22.47 15.73
CA ASN A 232 14.26 -21.15 15.40
C ASN A 232 12.72 -21.05 15.34
N THR A 233 11.98 -21.80 16.16
CA THR A 233 10.53 -21.61 16.35
C THR A 233 10.31 -20.40 17.25
N THR A 234 10.74 -19.23 16.79
CA THR A 234 10.38 -17.95 17.42
C THR A 234 8.86 -17.86 17.42
N ARG A 235 8.24 -18.02 18.60
CA ARG A 235 6.78 -17.93 18.76
C ARG A 235 6.36 -16.56 18.26
N ALA A 236 5.66 -16.57 17.12
CA ALA A 236 5.29 -15.34 16.44
C ALA A 236 4.37 -14.51 17.36
N PRO A 237 4.51 -13.18 17.42
CA PRO A 237 3.79 -12.35 18.37
C PRO A 237 2.29 -12.47 18.17
N LYS A 238 1.61 -13.07 19.15
CA LYS A 238 0.19 -13.41 19.10
C LYS A 238 -0.66 -12.22 19.54
N LEU A 239 -1.50 -11.70 18.64
CA LEU A 239 -2.51 -10.68 18.94
C LEU A 239 -3.93 -11.28 18.84
N GLU A 240 -4.88 -10.71 19.57
CA GLU A 240 -6.30 -11.02 19.46
C GLU A 240 -7.04 -9.79 18.97
N LEU A 241 -7.77 -9.92 17.86
CA LEU A 241 -8.65 -8.89 17.33
C LEU A 241 -10.08 -9.38 17.48
N SER A 242 -10.91 -8.62 18.18
CA SER A 242 -12.32 -8.94 18.39
C SER A 242 -13.21 -7.79 17.94
N ALA A 243 -14.39 -8.09 17.42
CA ALA A 243 -15.42 -7.09 17.11
C ALA A 243 -16.82 -7.60 17.48
N ASN A 244 -17.78 -6.70 17.64
CA ASN A 244 -19.19 -7.03 17.79
C ASN A 244 -20.07 -6.32 16.74
N MET A 245 -21.36 -6.64 16.74
CA MET A 245 -22.38 -6.04 15.87
C MET A 245 -23.00 -4.75 16.42
N HIS A 246 -22.30 -4.08 17.35
CA HIS A 246 -22.69 -2.81 17.99
C HIS A 246 -21.59 -1.74 17.89
N GLY A 247 -20.74 -1.82 16.87
CA GLY A 247 -19.74 -0.79 16.60
C GLY A 247 -18.54 -0.79 17.54
N CYS A 248 -18.27 -1.91 18.23
CA CYS A 248 -17.10 -2.06 19.10
C CYS A 248 -16.04 -2.96 18.46
N LEU A 249 -14.79 -2.49 18.49
CA LEU A 249 -13.59 -3.22 18.07
C LEU A 249 -12.61 -3.26 19.24
N ARG A 250 -11.93 -4.38 19.44
CA ARG A 250 -10.94 -4.57 20.51
C ARG A 250 -9.71 -5.27 19.95
N LEU A 251 -8.55 -4.65 20.14
CA LEU A 251 -7.26 -5.28 19.92
C LEU A 251 -6.64 -5.59 21.28
N ARG A 252 -6.27 -6.85 21.53
CA ARG A 252 -5.72 -7.31 22.80
C ARG A 252 -4.40 -8.05 22.61
N LEU A 253 -3.50 -7.85 23.56
CA LEU A 253 -2.28 -8.61 23.76
C LEU A 253 -2.34 -9.23 25.16
N LYS A 254 -2.37 -10.56 25.22
CA LYS A 254 -2.35 -11.31 26.47
C LYS A 254 -1.11 -12.19 26.53
N THR A 255 -0.27 -11.97 27.54
CA THR A 255 0.90 -12.80 27.85
C THR A 255 0.92 -13.10 29.36
N ASP A 256 1.86 -13.92 29.81
CA ASP A 256 1.97 -14.27 31.24
C ASP A 256 2.31 -13.04 32.12
N ALA A 257 2.94 -12.02 31.55
CA ALA A 257 3.40 -10.84 32.26
C ALA A 257 2.45 -9.63 32.13
N MET A 258 1.59 -9.59 31.09
CA MET A 258 0.76 -8.43 30.80
C MET A 258 -0.51 -8.80 30.03
N ASP A 259 -1.57 -8.04 30.28
CA ASP A 259 -2.82 -8.09 29.53
C ASP A 259 -3.20 -6.65 29.17
N ILE A 260 -3.05 -6.30 27.89
CA ILE A 260 -3.25 -4.94 27.40
C ILE A 260 -4.27 -4.99 26.28
N SER A 261 -5.26 -4.10 26.32
CA SER A 261 -6.24 -3.96 25.26
C SER A 261 -6.46 -2.51 24.86
N SER A 262 -6.68 -2.28 23.57
CA SER A 262 -7.21 -1.02 23.03
C SER A 262 -8.60 -1.28 22.46
N ARG A 263 -9.55 -0.40 22.76
CA ARG A 263 -10.95 -0.51 22.33
C ARG A 263 -11.35 0.73 21.53
N TRP A 264 -12.07 0.51 20.46
CA TRP A 264 -12.76 1.53 19.67
C TRP A 264 -14.26 1.27 19.78
N THR A 265 -15.04 2.33 19.86
CA THR A 265 -16.50 2.30 19.98
C THR A 265 -17.11 3.30 18.99
N GLY A 266 -18.40 3.17 18.71
CA GLY A 266 -19.11 4.04 17.76
C GLY A 266 -18.70 3.83 16.30
N LEU A 267 -18.14 2.65 15.98
CA LEU A 267 -17.92 2.25 14.60
C LEU A 267 -19.23 1.81 13.94
N ASN A 268 -19.28 1.84 12.62
CA ASN A 268 -20.46 1.43 11.87
C ASN A 268 -20.41 -0.07 11.54
N ASN A 269 -21.56 -0.75 11.61
CA ASN A 269 -21.73 -2.10 11.09
C ASN A 269 -22.56 -2.00 9.80
N PRO A 270 -21.95 -2.17 8.62
CA PRO A 270 -22.65 -2.07 7.34
C PRO A 270 -23.85 -3.02 7.26
N GLU A 271 -24.93 -2.65 6.57
CA GLU A 271 -26.04 -3.57 6.37
C GLU A 271 -25.74 -4.57 5.25
N LEU A 272 -26.24 -5.80 5.41
CA LEU A 272 -26.14 -6.83 4.38
C LEU A 272 -27.18 -6.58 3.31
N ASP A 273 -26.77 -6.64 2.04
CA ASP A 273 -27.67 -6.50 0.91
C ASP A 273 -28.44 -7.82 0.69
N PRO A 274 -29.79 -7.83 0.76
CA PRO A 274 -30.61 -9.02 0.55
C PRO A 274 -30.38 -9.70 -0.80
N SER A 275 -29.98 -8.96 -1.84
CA SER A 275 -29.70 -9.54 -3.16
C SER A 275 -28.44 -10.41 -3.18
N THR A 276 -27.53 -10.20 -2.23
CA THR A 276 -26.25 -10.90 -2.14
C THR A 276 -26.25 -12.08 -1.17
N VAL A 277 -27.27 -12.18 -0.31
CA VAL A 277 -27.40 -13.21 0.71
C VAL A 277 -28.33 -14.32 0.20
N GLU A 278 -27.92 -15.58 0.36
CA GLU A 278 -28.74 -16.73 0.00
C GLU A 278 -30.04 -16.74 0.84
N GLY A 279 -31.20 -16.82 0.17
CA GLY A 279 -32.51 -16.74 0.83
C GLY A 279 -33.00 -15.33 1.12
N GLY A 280 -32.32 -14.28 0.63
CA GLY A 280 -32.82 -12.91 0.69
C GLY A 280 -33.02 -12.40 2.12
N GLU A 281 -34.19 -11.79 2.38
CA GLU A 281 -34.55 -11.27 3.70
C GLU A 281 -34.62 -12.36 4.78
N GLU A 282 -35.14 -13.55 4.45
CA GLU A 282 -35.20 -14.69 5.37
C GLU A 282 -33.79 -15.22 5.69
N GLY A 283 -32.90 -15.20 4.70
CA GLY A 283 -31.49 -15.51 4.87
C GLY A 283 -30.80 -14.56 5.85
N ILE A 284 -31.04 -13.26 5.71
CA ILE A 284 -30.51 -12.23 6.63
C ILE A 284 -31.02 -12.44 8.06
N ALA A 285 -32.29 -12.79 8.24
CA ALA A 285 -32.84 -13.05 9.58
C ALA A 285 -32.13 -14.21 10.30
N GLN A 286 -31.67 -15.21 9.54
CA GLN A 286 -30.97 -16.38 10.07
C GLN A 286 -29.44 -16.24 10.06
N HIS A 287 -28.92 -15.20 9.43
CA HIS A 287 -27.48 -14.97 9.22
C HIS A 287 -26.73 -14.88 10.57
N PRO A 288 -25.48 -15.41 10.66
CA PRO A 288 -24.66 -15.38 11.87
C PRO A 288 -24.55 -13.99 12.52
N SER A 289 -24.43 -12.93 11.71
CA SER A 289 -24.36 -11.55 12.20
C SER A 289 -25.62 -11.08 12.92
N THR A 290 -26.81 -11.49 12.48
CA THR A 290 -28.07 -11.12 13.14
C THR A 290 -28.15 -11.77 14.52
N ARG A 291 -27.66 -13.02 14.64
CA ARG A 291 -27.56 -13.75 15.90
C ARG A 291 -26.52 -13.13 16.85
N MET A 292 -25.37 -12.71 16.32
CA MET A 292 -24.35 -12.02 17.12
C MET A 292 -24.85 -10.67 17.64
N ARG A 293 -25.59 -9.91 16.81
CA ARG A 293 -26.24 -8.64 17.21
C ARG A 293 -27.22 -8.82 18.36
N ALA A 294 -28.01 -9.90 18.35
CA ALA A 294 -28.98 -10.18 19.41
C ALA A 294 -28.34 -10.58 20.75
N ARG A 295 -27.10 -11.11 20.72
CA ARG A 295 -26.37 -11.54 21.94
C ARG A 295 -25.52 -10.45 22.56
N GLY A 296 -24.95 -9.56 21.74
CA GLY A 296 -24.07 -8.50 22.21
C GLY A 296 -24.81 -7.35 22.85
N ASP A 297 -24.11 -6.59 23.68
CA ASP A 297 -24.59 -5.32 24.24
C ASP A 297 -23.99 -4.10 23.49
N PRO A 298 -24.71 -2.96 23.45
CA PRO A 298 -24.24 -1.74 22.78
C PRO A 298 -22.95 -1.14 23.36
N GLU A 299 -22.69 -1.38 24.65
CA GLU A 299 -21.54 -0.82 25.37
C GLU A 299 -20.30 -1.72 25.23
N GLY A 300 -20.48 -2.93 24.68
CA GLY A 300 -19.46 -3.97 24.56
C GLY A 300 -18.87 -4.37 25.92
N LEU A 301 -19.65 -4.29 27.01
CA LEU A 301 -19.22 -4.66 28.35
C LEU A 301 -19.29 -6.16 28.58
N SER A 302 -20.26 -6.84 27.95
CA SER A 302 -20.35 -8.29 27.94
C SER A 302 -19.27 -8.88 27.03
N ASP A 303 -18.84 -10.11 27.34
CA ASP A 303 -18.03 -10.92 26.44
C ASP A 303 -18.90 -11.68 25.41
N GLU A 304 -20.23 -11.61 25.53
CA GLU A 304 -21.16 -12.18 24.54
C GLU A 304 -21.28 -11.32 23.27
N GLY A 305 -21.55 -11.97 22.13
CA GLY A 305 -21.75 -11.28 20.84
C GLY A 305 -20.47 -10.73 20.20
N TRP A 306 -19.30 -11.07 20.72
CA TRP A 306 -18.00 -10.79 20.11
C TRP A 306 -17.54 -11.96 19.25
N ALA A 307 -17.07 -11.66 18.04
CA ALA A 307 -16.27 -12.58 17.24
C ALA A 307 -14.78 -12.23 17.43
N THR A 308 -13.93 -13.23 17.64
CA THR A 308 -12.50 -13.07 17.89
C THR A 308 -11.68 -13.83 16.86
N VAL A 309 -10.68 -13.16 16.31
CA VAL A 309 -9.68 -13.75 15.42
C VAL A 309 -8.30 -13.53 16.02
N ARG A 310 -7.45 -14.55 15.92
CA ARG A 310 -6.10 -14.49 16.46
C ARG A 310 -5.06 -14.35 15.36
N LEU A 311 -4.24 -13.31 15.46
CA LEU A 311 -3.40 -12.83 14.36
C LEU A 311 -1.91 -12.86 14.73
N ASP A 312 -1.05 -13.22 13.77
CA ASP A 312 0.38 -12.93 13.88
C ASP A 312 0.62 -11.43 13.75
N GLY A 313 1.23 -10.81 14.74
CA GLY A 313 1.43 -9.36 14.79
C GLY A 313 2.33 -8.82 13.69
N LYS A 314 3.29 -9.62 13.18
CA LYS A 314 4.14 -9.19 12.06
C LYS A 314 3.37 -9.20 10.75
N ASP A 315 2.63 -10.26 10.50
CA ASP A 315 1.77 -10.40 9.32
C ASP A 315 0.64 -9.37 9.33
N TRP A 316 -0.04 -9.21 10.47
CA TRP A 316 -1.05 -8.17 10.66
C TRP A 316 -0.52 -6.76 10.41
N GLY A 317 0.71 -6.49 10.86
CA GLY A 317 1.39 -5.23 10.56
C GLY A 317 1.63 -5.00 9.07
N LYS A 318 1.86 -6.05 8.28
CA LYS A 318 1.99 -5.96 6.80
C LYS A 318 0.64 -5.70 6.14
N VAL A 319 -0.41 -6.44 6.54
CA VAL A 319 -1.79 -6.28 6.07
C VAL A 319 -2.26 -4.84 6.23
N LEU A 320 -2.10 -4.27 7.43
CA LEU A 320 -2.46 -2.87 7.71
C LEU A 320 -1.63 -1.85 6.93
N GLY A 321 -0.56 -2.27 6.26
CA GLY A 321 0.27 -1.41 5.42
C GLY A 321 -0.49 -0.78 4.24
N ILE A 322 -1.60 -1.40 3.82
CA ILE A 322 -2.49 -0.88 2.78
C ILE A 322 -3.17 0.43 3.18
N GLY A 323 -3.25 0.73 4.49
CA GLY A 323 -3.76 1.99 5.01
C GLY A 323 -3.06 3.24 4.49
N ARG A 324 -1.88 3.09 3.86
CA ARG A 324 -1.20 4.18 3.15
C ARG A 324 -1.92 4.60 1.87
N VAL A 325 -2.57 3.68 1.18
CA VAL A 325 -3.37 3.99 -0.03
C VAL A 325 -4.59 4.80 0.35
N GLY A 326 -5.16 4.56 1.54
CA GLY A 326 -6.40 5.17 2.00
C GLY A 326 -7.61 4.31 1.64
N GLY A 327 -8.80 4.87 1.80
CA GLY A 327 -10.05 4.18 1.52
C GLY A 327 -10.83 3.72 2.76
N ARG A 328 -12.03 3.21 2.51
CA ARG A 328 -12.91 2.63 3.53
C ARG A 328 -12.60 1.15 3.65
N VAL A 329 -12.58 0.63 4.88
CA VAL A 329 -12.23 -0.77 5.14
C VAL A 329 -13.31 -1.44 5.96
N ILE A 330 -13.93 -2.46 5.39
CA ILE A 330 -14.86 -3.34 6.08
C ILE A 330 -14.08 -4.58 6.51
N SER A 331 -14.19 -4.94 7.78
CA SER A 331 -13.60 -6.14 8.35
C SER A 331 -14.68 -7.15 8.70
N CYS A 332 -14.61 -8.32 8.08
CA CYS A 332 -15.49 -9.46 8.28
C CYS A 332 -14.77 -10.51 9.13
N PHE A 333 -15.31 -10.78 10.31
CA PHE A 333 -14.80 -11.75 11.27
C PHE A 333 -15.59 -13.05 11.11
N CYS A 334 -14.89 -14.13 10.80
CA CYS A 334 -15.38 -15.49 10.99
C CYS A 334 -14.78 -15.98 12.32
N ASP A 335 -15.60 -16.06 13.35
CA ASP A 335 -15.19 -16.29 14.74
C ASP A 335 -14.24 -17.48 14.83
N GLU A 336 -13.08 -17.26 15.45
CA GLU A 336 -11.99 -18.22 15.66
C GLU A 336 -11.37 -18.81 14.37
N ASN A 337 -11.85 -18.44 13.17
CA ASN A 337 -11.46 -19.04 11.90
C ASN A 337 -10.61 -18.12 11.02
N ALA A 338 -11.12 -16.94 10.67
CA ALA A 338 -10.48 -16.06 9.69
C ALA A 338 -10.98 -14.61 9.80
N LEU A 339 -10.16 -13.69 9.29
CA LEU A 339 -10.50 -12.29 9.08
C LEU A 339 -10.42 -11.99 7.59
N ILE A 340 -11.48 -11.41 7.03
CA ILE A 340 -11.54 -10.94 5.65
C ILE A 340 -11.62 -9.41 5.69
N LEU A 341 -10.69 -8.72 5.04
CA LEU A 341 -10.74 -7.27 4.92
C LEU A 341 -11.06 -6.86 3.49
N TYR A 342 -12.14 -6.12 3.31
CA TYR A 342 -12.47 -5.44 2.06
C TYR A 342 -12.01 -3.99 2.13
N VAL A 343 -10.99 -3.65 1.35
CA VAL A 343 -10.45 -2.30 1.25
C VAL A 343 -11.00 -1.67 -0.04
N TYR A 344 -11.93 -0.74 0.11
CA TYR A 344 -12.50 0.03 -0.99
C TYR A 344 -11.67 1.28 -1.21
N LEU A 345 -11.07 1.38 -2.39
CA LEU A 345 -10.31 2.57 -2.75
C LEU A 345 -11.28 3.69 -3.13
N THR A 346 -10.99 4.90 -2.67
CA THR A 346 -11.70 6.10 -3.14
C THR A 346 -11.38 6.30 -4.62
N ASN A 347 -12.42 6.34 -5.46
CA ASN A 347 -12.33 6.85 -6.82
C ASN A 347 -12.76 8.33 -6.80
N GLU A 348 -12.13 9.17 -7.63
CA GLU A 348 -12.48 10.59 -7.76
C GLU A 348 -13.78 10.77 -8.57
N ALA A 349 -14.23 9.74 -9.28
CA ALA A 349 -15.49 9.74 -10.02
C ALA A 349 -16.65 9.18 -9.17
N ASP A 350 -17.64 10.03 -8.87
CA ASP A 350 -18.76 9.78 -7.94
C ASP A 350 -19.70 8.60 -8.29
N ASN A 351 -19.56 7.95 -9.45
CA ASN A 351 -20.47 6.89 -9.93
C ASN A 351 -19.75 5.66 -10.51
N ALA A 352 -18.44 5.52 -10.31
CA ALA A 352 -17.69 4.37 -10.83
C ALA A 352 -17.78 3.16 -9.89
N GLU A 353 -17.84 1.96 -10.47
CA GLU A 353 -17.64 0.70 -9.74
C GLU A 353 -16.31 0.77 -8.96
N GLN A 354 -16.34 0.35 -7.69
CA GLN A 354 -15.24 0.59 -6.77
C GLN A 354 -14.15 -0.47 -6.90
N SER A 355 -12.90 -0.03 -6.98
CA SER A 355 -11.73 -0.90 -6.83
C SER A 355 -11.70 -1.49 -5.42
N VAL A 356 -11.61 -2.82 -5.32
CA VAL A 356 -11.64 -3.56 -4.05
C VAL A 356 -10.39 -4.41 -3.88
N ILE A 357 -9.78 -4.34 -2.70
CA ILE A 357 -8.67 -5.20 -2.32
C ILE A 357 -9.11 -6.05 -1.14
N THR A 358 -9.18 -7.35 -1.36
CA THR A 358 -9.60 -8.33 -0.36
C THR A 358 -8.39 -9.02 0.25
N TYR A 359 -8.23 -8.88 1.57
CA TYR A 359 -7.23 -9.62 2.34
C TYR A 359 -7.89 -10.80 3.04
N TYR A 360 -7.24 -11.96 2.99
CA TYR A 360 -7.66 -13.16 3.72
C TYR A 360 -6.59 -13.50 4.75
N VAL A 361 -6.95 -13.41 6.02
CA VAL A 361 -6.05 -13.66 7.15
C VAL A 361 -6.57 -14.85 7.95
N SER A 362 -5.77 -15.90 8.07
CA SER A 362 -6.16 -17.08 8.84
C SER A 362 -5.96 -16.86 10.34
N SER A 363 -6.94 -17.27 11.14
CA SER A 363 -6.79 -17.34 12.59
C SER A 363 -5.90 -18.52 12.96
N TYR A 364 -5.01 -18.37 13.94
CA TYR A 364 -4.33 -19.53 14.53
C TYR A 364 -5.20 -20.20 15.61
N SER A 365 -5.14 -21.53 15.67
CA SER A 365 -5.71 -22.31 16.78
C SER A 365 -4.90 -22.11 18.07
N GLN A 366 -5.54 -22.31 19.22
CA GLN A 366 -4.89 -22.22 20.54
C GLN A 366 -3.72 -23.20 20.69
#